data_AF-A0ABD3Y1G9-F1
#
_entry.id   AF-A0ABD3Y1G9-F1
#
_cell.length_a   1.000
_cell.length_b   1.000
_cell.length_c   1.000
_cell.angle_alpha   90.00
_cell.angle_beta   90.00
_cell.angle_gamma   90.00
#
_symmetry.space_group_name_H-M   'P 1'
#
loop_
_entity.id
_entity.type
_entity.pdbx_description
1 polymer ?
#
loop_
_entity_poly.entity_id
_entity_poly.type
_entity_poly.pdbx_seq_one_letter_code
_entity_poly.pdbx_strand_id
1 'polypeptide(L)'
;MEVQLVNPGKISLEDKLVNPGKISMQVKLVNPVKISMEVKLVNPGKISMEVKLVNPGKISLEDKLVNPGKISMEVKLVNPGKISLEDKLVNPGKISMEVKLVNPKR
;
A
#
# COMPACT_ATOMS: atom_id res chain seq x y z
N MET A 1 -9.82 -8.73 -0.30
CA MET A 1 -9.14 -8.86 -1.61
C MET A 1 -7.69 -9.21 -1.35
N GLU A 2 -7.15 -10.19 -2.06
CA GLU A 2 -5.73 -10.51 -2.03
C GLU A 2 -5.16 -10.41 -3.44
N VAL A 3 -4.02 -9.74 -3.58
CA VAL A 3 -3.27 -9.63 -4.83
C VAL A 3 -1.88 -10.20 -4.59
N GLN A 4 -1.50 -11.18 -5.41
CA GLN A 4 -0.14 -11.70 -5.46
C GLN A 4 0.34 -11.67 -6.91
N LEU A 5 1.46 -11.02 -7.17
CA LEU A 5 2.00 -10.93 -8.53
C LEU A 5 3.53 -10.89 -8.52
N VAL A 6 4.11 -11.70 -9.41
CA VAL A 6 5.53 -11.68 -9.77
C VAL A 6 5.61 -11.29 -11.24
N ASN A 7 6.23 -10.15 -11.54
CA ASN A 7 6.33 -9.65 -12.92
C ASN A 7 7.75 -9.17 -13.18
N PRO A 8 8.41 -9.60 -14.28
CA PRO A 8 9.72 -9.08 -14.66
C PRO A 8 9.65 -7.66 -15.26
N GLY A 9 8.47 -7.19 -15.68
CA GLY A 9 8.27 -5.90 -16.30
C GLY A 9 7.80 -4.79 -15.35
N LYS A 10 7.41 -3.64 -15.91
CA LYS A 10 6.79 -2.55 -15.13
C LYS A 10 5.41 -2.98 -14.62
N ILE A 11 5.09 -2.67 -13.36
CA ILE A 11 3.74 -2.80 -12.79
C ILE A 11 3.19 -1.40 -12.52
N SER A 12 1.95 -1.16 -12.92
CA SER A 12 1.13 -0.03 -12.50
C SER A 12 -0.20 -0.56 -12.02
N LEU A 13 -0.58 -0.25 -10.78
CA LEU A 13 -1.87 -0.59 -10.21
C LEU A 13 -2.55 0.69 -9.73
N GLU A 14 -3.82 0.83 -10.08
CA GLU A 14 -4.66 1.96 -9.65
C GLU A 14 -5.98 1.41 -9.15
N ASP A 15 -6.28 1.63 -7.87
CA ASP A 15 -7.52 1.20 -7.25
C ASP A 15 -8.30 2.39 -6.71
N LYS A 16 -9.60 2.43 -7.02
CA LYS A 16 -10.55 3.39 -6.45
C LYS A 16 -11.72 2.63 -5.86
N LEU A 17 -11.98 2.80 -4.56
CA LEU A 17 -13.03 2.07 -3.87
C LEU A 17 -13.83 2.98 -2.94
N VAL A 18 -15.15 2.81 -2.96
CA VAL A 18 -16.08 3.38 -1.99
C VAL A 18 -16.89 2.22 -1.43
N ASN A 19 -16.82 1.98 -0.13
CA ASN A 19 -17.53 0.87 0.49
C ASN A 19 -17.93 1.26 1.93
N PRO A 20 -19.17 1.00 2.38
CA PRO A 20 -19.61 1.35 3.73
C PRO A 20 -19.20 0.33 4.81
N GLY A 21 -18.79 -0.87 4.41
CA GLY A 21 -18.55 -2.00 5.30
C GLY A 21 -17.09 -2.22 5.71
N LYS A 22 -16.81 -3.43 6.23
CA LYS A 22 -15.43 -3.85 6.53
C LYS A 22 -14.66 -4.11 5.23
N ILE A 23 -13.44 -3.59 5.16
CA ILE A 23 -12.49 -3.86 4.06
C ILE A 23 -11.26 -4.57 4.63
N SER A 24 -10.83 -5.61 3.93
CA SER A 24 -9.55 -6.27 4.17
C SER A 24 -8.83 -6.43 2.83
N MET A 25 -7.64 -5.86 2.71
CA MET A 25 -6.79 -5.92 1.52
C MET A 25 -5.40 -6.44 1.88
N GLN A 26 -4.90 -7.39 1.10
CA GLN A 26 -3.53 -7.86 1.18
C GLN A 26 -2.88 -7.81 -0.20
N VAL A 27 -1.71 -7.20 -0.29
CA VAL A 27 -0.96 -7.06 -1.54
C VAL A 27 0.45 -7.59 -1.34
N LYS A 28 0.88 -8.51 -2.21
CA LYS A 28 2.24 -9.05 -2.25
C LYS A 28 2.79 -8.92 -3.67
N LEU A 29 3.78 -8.06 -3.87
CA LEU A 29 4.45 -7.92 -5.17
C LEU A 29 5.94 -8.21 -5.10
N VAL A 30 6.42 -8.91 -6.12
CA VAL A 30 7.84 -9.06 -6.42
C VAL A 30 8.10 -8.60 -7.85
N ASN A 31 8.95 -7.60 -8.03
CA ASN A 31 9.24 -7.04 -9.35
C ASN A 31 10.68 -6.51 -9.39
N PRO A 32 11.51 -6.81 -10.40
CA PRO A 32 12.87 -6.28 -10.50
C PRO A 32 12.99 -4.82 -11.00
N VAL A 33 11.96 -4.25 -11.63
CA VAL A 33 12.10 -3.03 -12.46
C VAL A 33 11.44 -1.80 -11.84
N LYS A 34 10.10 -1.73 -11.87
CA LYS A 34 9.34 -0.56 -11.41
C LYS A 34 7.95 -0.97 -10.94
N ILE A 35 7.60 -0.52 -9.74
CA ILE A 35 6.24 -0.59 -9.20
C ILE A 35 5.71 0.84 -9.05
N SER A 36 4.52 1.08 -9.58
CA SER A 36 3.69 2.25 -9.28
C SER A 36 2.36 1.76 -8.72
N MET A 37 1.94 2.28 -7.57
CA MET A 37 0.63 2.03 -7.00
C MET A 37 -0.03 3.35 -6.65
N GLU A 38 -1.29 3.50 -7.02
CA GLU A 38 -2.16 4.55 -6.50
C GLU A 38 -3.42 3.92 -5.90
N VAL A 39 -3.73 4.22 -4.64
CA VAL A 39 -4.95 3.77 -3.98
C VAL A 39 -5.77 4.96 -3.52
N LYS A 40 -7.05 5.01 -3.91
CA LYS A 40 -8.03 5.97 -3.38
C LYS A 40 -9.17 5.22 -2.71
N LEU A 41 -9.34 5.44 -1.41
CA LEU A 41 -10.35 4.74 -0.63
C LEU A 41 -11.18 5.70 0.21
N VAL A 42 -12.50 5.55 0.13
CA VAL A 42 -13.47 6.18 1.03
C VAL A 42 -14.31 5.10 1.69
N ASN A 43 -14.22 4.97 3.02
CA ASN A 43 -14.96 3.94 3.75
C ASN A 43 -15.26 4.42 5.16
N PRO A 44 -16.52 4.45 5.64
CA PRO A 44 -16.86 4.73 7.04
C PRO A 44 -16.62 3.57 8.02
N GLY A 45 -16.41 2.35 7.53
CA GLY A 45 -16.24 1.14 8.33
C GLY A 45 -14.81 0.85 8.79
N LYS A 46 -14.52 -0.43 9.08
CA LYS A 46 -13.18 -0.88 9.47
C LYS A 46 -12.33 -1.19 8.24
N ILE A 47 -11.08 -0.76 8.23
CA ILE A 47 -10.09 -1.06 7.19
C ILE A 47 -8.93 -1.82 7.80
N SER A 48 -8.55 -2.92 7.15
CA SER A 48 -7.30 -3.62 7.38
C SER A 48 -6.55 -3.74 6.05
N MET A 49 -5.31 -3.26 6.00
CA MET A 49 -4.46 -3.31 4.83
C MET A 49 -3.09 -3.88 5.19
N GLU A 50 -2.62 -4.84 4.40
CA GLU A 50 -1.27 -5.37 4.50
C GLU A 50 -0.59 -5.34 3.14
N VAL A 51 0.55 -4.67 3.04
CA VAL A 51 1.30 -4.49 1.79
C VAL A 51 2.71 -5.04 1.98
N LYS A 52 3.12 -5.97 1.12
CA LYS A 52 4.48 -6.52 1.06
C LYS A 52 5.02 -6.32 -0.34
N LEU A 53 6.10 -5.54 -0.47
CA LEU A 53 6.74 -5.29 -1.75
C LEU A 53 8.22 -5.61 -1.67
N VAL A 54 8.69 -6.39 -2.64
CA VAL A 54 10.10 -6.65 -2.87
C VAL A 54 10.44 -6.19 -4.28
N ASN A 55 11.21 -5.13 -4.40
CA ASN A 55 11.65 -4.65 -5.70
C ASN A 55 13.00 -3.96 -5.56
N PRO A 56 14.05 -4.35 -6.32
CA PRO A 56 15.34 -3.67 -6.35
C PRO A 56 15.39 -2.38 -7.17
N GLY A 57 14.37 -2.12 -7.98
CA GLY A 57 14.26 -0.95 -8.84
C GLY A 57 13.54 0.24 -8.19
N LYS A 58 12.67 0.91 -8.96
CA LYS A 58 11.94 2.10 -8.48
C LYS A 58 10.57 1.72 -7.92
N ILE A 59 10.21 2.25 -6.76
CA ILE A 59 8.88 2.12 -6.16
C ILE A 59 8.28 3.52 -5.98
N SER A 60 7.03 3.68 -6.43
CA SER A 60 6.20 4.85 -6.18
C SER A 60 4.86 4.37 -5.65
N LEU A 61 4.52 4.72 -4.40
CA LEU A 61 3.21 4.45 -3.82
C LEU A 61 2.54 5.79 -3.48
N GLU A 62 1.28 5.95 -3.87
CA GLU A 62 0.46 7.09 -3.50
C GLU A 62 -0.90 6.61 -2.95
N ASP A 63 -1.16 6.87 -1.68
CA ASP A 63 -2.39 6.46 -1.03
C ASP A 63 -3.21 7.68 -0.58
N LYS A 64 -4.51 7.67 -0.88
CA LYS A 64 -5.49 8.65 -0.41
C LYS A 64 -6.64 7.94 0.29
N LEU A 65 -6.75 8.13 1.59
CA LEU A 65 -7.73 7.46 2.42
C LEU A 65 -8.58 8.45 3.21
N VAL A 66 -9.90 8.33 3.09
CA VAL A 66 -10.89 9.00 3.95
C VAL A 66 -11.70 7.93 4.66
N ASN A 67 -11.57 7.84 5.98
CA ASN A 67 -12.32 6.88 6.78
C ASN A 67 -12.55 7.41 8.18
N PRO A 68 -13.79 7.61 8.68
CA PRO A 68 -14.07 7.94 10.08
C PRO A 68 -13.99 6.78 11.09
N GLY A 69 -13.90 5.54 10.62
CA GLY A 69 -13.83 4.32 11.42
C GLY A 69 -12.41 3.91 11.85
N LYS A 70 -12.21 2.60 12.06
CA LYS A 70 -10.90 2.06 12.49
C LYS A 70 -10.04 1.71 11.27
N ILE A 71 -8.76 2.08 11.31
CA ILE A 71 -7.76 1.72 10.30
C ILE A 71 -6.64 0.92 10.96
N SER A 72 -6.27 -0.20 10.34
CA SER A 72 -5.04 -0.93 10.58
C SER A 72 -4.29 -1.06 9.26
N MET A 73 -3.04 -0.61 9.21
CA MET A 73 -2.18 -0.72 8.04
C MET A 73 -0.82 -1.31 8.45
N GLU A 74 -0.36 -2.30 7.69
CA GLU A 74 0.98 -2.84 7.81
C GLU A 74 1.65 -2.79 6.43
N VAL A 75 2.80 -2.14 6.34
CA VAL A 75 3.58 -2.02 5.11
C VAL A 75 4.98 -2.57 5.35
N LYS A 76 5.39 -3.55 4.53
CA LYS A 76 6.74 -4.13 4.51
C LYS A 76 7.34 -3.91 3.13
N LEU A 77 8.41 -3.13 3.09
CA LEU A 77 9.10 -2.75 1.87
C LEU A 77 10.55 -3.21 1.92
N VAL A 78 10.96 -4.03 0.95
CA VAL A 78 12.35 -4.41 0.73
C VAL A 78 12.78 -3.83 -0.62
N ASN A 79 13.55 -2.74 -0.59
CA ASN A 79 14.01 -2.08 -1.81
C ASN A 79 15.39 -1.42 -1.63
N PRO A 80 16.44 -1.92 -2.30
CA PRO A 80 17.74 -1.24 -2.39
C PRO A 80 17.77 0.01 -3.30
N GLY A 81 16.77 0.20 -4.15
CA GLY A 81 16.64 1.30 -5.10
C GLY A 81 15.88 2.52 -4.57
N LYS A 82 15.30 3.30 -5.47
CA LYS A 82 14.58 4.54 -5.12
C LYS A 82 13.15 4.23 -4.67
N ILE A 83 12.73 4.86 -3.58
CA ILE A 83 11.37 4.79 -3.04
C ILE A 83 10.80 6.21 -2.98
N SER A 84 9.57 6.37 -3.47
CA SER A 84 8.70 7.53 -3.22
C SER A 84 7.41 7.03 -2.59
N LEU A 85 7.03 7.59 -1.44
CA LEU A 85 5.79 7.29 -0.73
C LEU A 85 5.07 8.61 -0.48
N GLU A 86 3.80 8.69 -0.87
CA GLU A 86 2.93 9.82 -0.59
C GLU A 86 1.60 9.33 -0.02
N ASP A 87 1.34 9.63 1.25
CA ASP A 87 0.11 9.22 1.92
C ASP A 87 -0.71 10.45 2.33
N LYS A 88 -1.99 10.46 1.98
CA LYS A 88 -2.98 11.44 2.46
C LYS A 88 -4.08 10.72 3.20
N LEU A 89 -4.17 10.98 4.50
CA LEU A 89 -5.14 10.34 5.38
C LEU A 89 -6.03 11.36 6.07
N VAL A 90 -7.35 11.16 5.98
CA VAL A 90 -8.35 11.87 6.79
C VAL A 90 -9.12 10.83 7.60
N ASN A 91 -8.86 10.76 8.91
CA ASN A 91 -9.56 9.86 9.82
C ASN A 91 -9.70 10.46 11.25
N PRO A 92 -10.93 10.79 11.71
CA PRO A 92 -11.19 11.16 13.10
C PRO A 92 -11.21 9.99 14.11
N GLY A 93 -11.28 8.74 13.64
CA GLY A 93 -11.28 7.51 14.42
C GLY A 93 -9.89 6.98 14.78
N LYS A 94 -9.82 5.68 15.12
CA LYS A 94 -8.56 5.04 15.56
C LYS A 94 -7.71 4.59 14.37
N ILE A 95 -6.42 4.90 14.43
CA ILE A 95 -5.41 4.50 13.44
C ILE A 95 -4.34 3.66 14.13
N SER A 96 -3.97 2.55 13.50
CA SER A 96 -2.74 1.81 13.77
C SER A 96 -1.98 1.62 12.45
N MET A 97 -0.73 2.05 12.41
CA MET A 97 0.13 1.95 11.24
C MET A 97 1.49 1.39 11.65
N GLU A 98 1.95 0.39 10.92
CA GLU A 98 3.30 -0.15 11.03
C GLU A 98 3.95 -0.11 9.64
N VAL A 99 5.11 0.55 9.54
CA VAL A 99 5.90 0.60 8.31
C VAL A 99 7.30 0.05 8.61
N LYS A 100 7.65 -1.01 7.90
CA LYS A 100 8.97 -1.64 7.93
C LYS A 100 9.63 -1.45 6.57
N LEU A 101 10.66 -0.62 6.54
CA LEU A 101 11.48 -0.38 5.37
C LEU A 101 12.86 -1.02 5.55
N VAL A 102 13.20 -1.96 4.67
CA VAL A 102 14.53 -2.55 4.56
C VAL A 102 15.16 -2.05 3.26
N ASN A 103 16.19 -1.22 3.40
CA ASN A 103 17.03 -0.79 2.29
C ASN A 103 18.45 -1.37 2.49
N PRO A 104 18.77 -2.52 1.87
CA PRO A 104 20.05 -3.20 2.08
C PRO A 104 21.26 -2.52 1.42
N LYS A 105 21.09 -1.34 0.81
CA LYS A 105 22.17 -0.56 0.17
C LYS A 105 22.54 0.74 0.92
N ARG A 106 22.10 0.93 2.16
CA ARG A 106 22.66 1.95 3.05
C ARG A 106 23.91 1.45 3.74
#